data_AF-W6M6H1-F1
#
_entry.id   AF-W6M6H1-F1
#
_cell.length_a   1.000
_cell.length_b   1.000
_cell.length_c   1.000
_cell.angle_alpha   90.00
_cell.angle_beta   90.00
_cell.angle_gamma   90.00
#
_symmetry.space_group_name_H-M   'P 1'
#
loop_
_entity.id
_entity.type
_entity.pdbx_description
1 polymer ?
#
loop_
_entity_poly.entity_id
_entity_poly.type
_entity_poly.pdbx_seq_one_letter_code
_entity_poly.pdbx_strand_id
1 'polypeptide(L)' 'MAAKATAADGSVKIFAAIPRIDTPKEALYHRRRNILSDVSRQMI' A
#
# COMPACT_ATOMS: atom_id res chain seq x y z
N MET A 1 -10.74 -1.04 -1.63
CA MET A 1 -9.59 -1.03 -2.55
C MET A 1 -9.82 -2.15 -3.56
N ALA A 2 -9.76 -1.88 -4.86
CA ALA A 2 -9.97 -2.90 -5.88
C ALA A 2 -8.63 -3.27 -6.52
N ALA A 3 -8.30 -4.55 -6.55
CA ALA A 3 -7.14 -5.06 -7.25
C ALA A 3 -7.53 -5.38 -8.69
N LYS A 4 -6.65 -5.07 -9.64
CA LYS A 4 -6.79 -5.39 -11.05
C LYS A 4 -5.73 -6.42 -11.41
N ALA A 5 -6.15 -7.61 -11.84
CA ALA A 5 -5.27 -8.63 -12.36
C ALA A 5 -5.49 -8.78 -13.87
N THR A 6 -4.40 -8.97 -14.60
CA THR A 6 -4.42 -9.27 -16.03
C THR A 6 -3.83 -10.66 -16.21
N ALA A 7 -4.59 -11.56 -16.84
CA ALA A 7 -4.13 -12.90 -17.14
C ALA A 7 -3.28 -12.93 -18.43
N ALA A 8 -2.58 -14.04 -18.65
CA ALA A 8 -1.70 -14.20 -19.82
C ALA A 8 -2.44 -14.15 -21.17
N ASP A 9 -3.75 -14.45 -21.16
CA ASP A 9 -4.64 -14.35 -22.32
C ASP A 9 -5.13 -12.91 -22.58
N GLY A 10 -4.70 -11.94 -21.77
CA GLY A 10 -5.11 -10.54 -21.85
C GLY A 10 -6.43 -10.23 -21.16
N SER A 11 -7.11 -11.22 -20.57
CA SER A 11 -8.34 -10.98 -19.80
C SER A 11 -8.04 -10.23 -18.50
N VAL A 12 -8.94 -9.33 -18.13
CA VAL A 12 -8.80 -8.47 -16.95
C VAL A 12 -9.89 -8.80 -15.93
N LYS A 13 -9.51 -9.02 -14.67
CA LYS A 13 -10.43 -9.17 -13.54
C LYS A 13 -10.19 -8.12 -12.47
N ILE A 14 -11.27 -7.56 -11.97
CA ILE A 14 -11.29 -6.62 -10.85
C ILE A 14 -11.96 -7.31 -9.67
N PHE A 15 -11.31 -7.27 -8.51
CA PHE A 15 -11.83 -7.90 -7.29
C PHE A 15 -11.49 -7.09 -6.04
N ALA A 16 -12.26 -7.30 -4.98
CA ALA A 16 -12.01 -6.67 -3.69
C ALA A 16 -10.75 -7.26 -3.04
N ALA A 17 -9.88 -6.38 -2.54
CA ALA A 17 -8.68 -6.77 -1.80
C ALA A 17 -8.53 -5.93 -0.53
N ILE A 18 -7.97 -6.55 0.52
CA ILE A 18 -7.65 -5.90 1.78
C ILE A 18 -6.16 -5.59 1.79
N PRO A 19 -5.75 -4.32 1.95
CA PRO A 19 -4.33 -3.99 2.09
C PRO A 19 -3.76 -4.58 3.38
N ARG A 20 -2.59 -5.22 3.31
CA ARG A 20 -1.85 -5.77 4.45
C ARG A 20 -1.05 -4.69 5.15
N ILE A 21 -1.79 -3.83 5.85
CA ILE A 21 -1.25 -2.86 6.81
C ILE A 21 -1.65 -3.41 8.17
N ASP A 22 -0.75 -4.18 8.77
CA ASP A 22 -1.07 -5.03 9.91
C ASP A 22 -0.89 -4.27 11.23
N THR A 23 -0.13 -3.17 11.24
CA THR A 23 0.11 -2.35 12.44
C THR A 23 -0.23 -0.87 12.27
N PRO A 24 -0.54 -0.15 13.37
CA PRO A 24 -0.72 1.30 13.33
C PRO A 24 0.51 2.06 12.78
N LYS A 25 1.72 1.52 13.01
CA LYS A 25 2.97 2.14 12.56
C LYS A 25 3.14 2.02 11.04
N GLU A 26 2.79 0.87 10.46
CA GLU A 26 2.75 0.69 9.01
C GLU A 26 1.73 1.61 8.35
N ALA A 27 0.58 1.84 8.99
CA ALA A 27 -0.41 2.81 8.49
C ALA A 27 0.16 4.24 8.46
N LEU A 28 0.94 4.60 9.47
CA LEU A 28 1.64 5.89 9.54
C LEU A 28 2.69 6.00 8.43
N TYR A 29 3.52 4.97 8.24
CA TYR A 29 4.53 4.93 7.18
C TYR A 29 3.91 5.01 5.79
N HIS A 30 2.81 4.27 5.55
CA HIS A 30 2.07 4.31 4.30
C HIS A 30 1.52 5.72 4.03
N ARG A 31 0.93 6.37 5.04
CA ARG A 31 0.45 7.76 4.94
C ARG A 31 1.58 8.77 4.69
N ARG A 32 2.76 8.53 5.27
CA ARG A 32 3.97 9.36 5.11
C ARG A 32 4.86 8.92 3.95
N ARG A 33 4.33 8.12 3.02
CA ARG A 33 4.96 7.54 1.80
C ARG A 33 5.96 6.42 2.07
N ASN A 34 6.80 6.52 3.10
CA ASN A 34 7.72 5.45 3.52
C ASN A 34 8.29 5.75 4.91
N ILE A 35 9.00 4.76 5.46
CA ILE A 35 9.67 4.89 6.77
C ILE A 35 10.73 5.98 6.79
N LEU A 36 11.51 6.17 5.71
CA LEU A 36 12.56 7.19 5.67
C LEU A 36 11.96 8.61 5.76
N SER A 37 10.88 8.85 5.04
CA SER A 37 10.17 10.13 5.06
C SER A 37 9.52 10.39 6.42
N ASP A 38 9.06 9.33 7.10
CA ASP A 38 8.56 9.41 8.47
C ASP A 38 9.66 9.83 9.46
N VAL A 39 10.83 9.18 9.38
CA VAL A 39 11.97 9.44 10.27
C VAL A 39 12.59 10.81 9.98
N SER A 40 12.79 11.19 8.72
CA SER A 40 13.35 12.50 8.36
C SER A 40 12.53 13.67 8.92
N ARG A 41 11.20 13.52 9.04
CA ARG A 41 10.33 14.54 9.66
C ARG A 41 10.42 14.59 11.19
N GLN A 42 10.93 13.54 11.83
CA GLN A 42 11.13 13.49 13.29
C GLN A 42 12.50 14.04 13.69
N MET A 43 13.44 14.16 12.75
CA MET A 43 14.80 14.66 12.99
C MET A 43 14.94 16.17 12.78
N ILE A 44 13.85 16.86 12.43
CA ILE A 44 13.72 18.32 12.39
C ILE A 44 12.95 18.73 13.63
#